data_AF-A0A925X531-F1
#
_entry.id   AF-A0A925X531-F1
#
_cell.length_a   1.000
_cell.length_b   1.000
_cell.length_c   1.000
_cell.angle_alpha   90.00
_cell.angle_beta   90.00
_cell.angle_gamma   90.00
#
_symmetry.space_group_name_H-M   'P 1'
#
loop_
_entity.id
_entity.type
_entity.pdbx_description
1 polymer ?
#
loop_
_entity_poly.entity_id
_entity_poly.type
_entity_poly.pdbx_seq_one_letter_code
_entity_poly.pdbx_strand_id
1 'polypeptide(L)'
;MAVYHFTILAYRTWDPDHPRGYTKKGEGYQPPDSDTADQYDRNAKQDRVLFDDAVQRAIVVFAHDICETEGRKLEAAGFDPTHTRSGGSLDVTVRLDK
;
A
#
# COMPACT_ATOMS: atom_id res chain seq x y z
N MET A 1 9.71 17.29 17.20
CA MET A 1 10.28 16.17 16.41
C MET A 1 9.23 15.71 15.43
N ALA A 2 9.59 15.53 14.15
CA ALA A 2 8.61 15.20 13.12
C ALA A 2 8.61 13.69 12.88
N VAL A 3 7.43 13.08 12.93
CA VAL A 3 7.21 11.67 12.62
C VAL A 3 6.36 11.63 11.36
N TYR A 4 6.83 10.87 10.37
CA TYR A 4 6.18 10.73 9.08
C TYR A 4 5.64 9.32 8.95
N HIS A 5 4.39 9.23 8.50
CA HIS A 5 3.73 7.97 8.20
C HIS A 5 3.53 7.87 6.70
N PHE A 6 4.02 6.80 6.11
CA PHE A 6 3.94 6.51 4.69
C PHE A 6 3.14 5.22 4.49
N THR A 7 2.13 5.28 3.64
CA THR A 7 1.40 4.10 3.17
C THR A 7 1.79 3.84 1.72
N ILE A 8 2.27 2.62 1.45
CA ILE A 8 2.63 2.14 0.12
C ILE A 8 1.57 1.12 -0.30
N LEU A 9 0.84 1.46 -1.36
CA LEU A 9 -0.18 0.62 -1.96
C LEU A 9 0.38 -0.05 -3.21
N ALA A 10 0.30 -1.38 -3.27
CA ALA A 10 0.63 -2.09 -4.49
C ALA A 10 -0.41 -1.76 -5.59
N TYR A 11 0.08 -1.64 -6.82
CA TYR A 11 -0.77 -1.30 -7.96
C TYR A 11 -1.81 -2.40 -8.21
N ARG A 12 -3.08 -2.00 -8.42
CA ARG A 12 -4.24 -2.89 -8.63
C ARG A 12 -4.50 -3.88 -7.49
N THR A 13 -4.32 -3.44 -6.25
CA THR A 13 -4.64 -4.25 -5.05
C THR A 13 -5.99 -3.94 -4.41
N TRP A 14 -6.60 -2.82 -4.80
CA TRP A 14 -7.95 -2.44 -4.42
C TRP A 14 -8.73 -2.05 -5.67
N ASP A 15 -9.62 -2.93 -6.10
CA ASP A 15 -10.43 -2.75 -7.30
C ASP A 15 -11.85 -2.26 -6.95
N PRO A 16 -12.56 -1.63 -7.89
CA PRO A 16 -13.92 -1.16 -7.71
C PRO A 16 -14.93 -2.22 -7.22
N ASP A 17 -14.69 -3.50 -7.49
CA ASP A 17 -15.54 -4.62 -7.07
C ASP A 17 -15.21 -5.17 -5.66
N HIS A 18 -14.31 -4.50 -4.93
CA HIS A 18 -13.95 -4.92 -3.57
C HIS A 18 -15.19 -4.90 -2.65
N PRO A 19 -15.42 -5.93 -1.78
CA PRO A 19 -16.66 -6.01 -0.97
C PRO A 19 -16.91 -4.82 -0.06
N ARG A 20 -15.84 -4.09 0.30
CA ARG A 20 -15.87 -2.84 1.07
C ARG A 20 -15.93 -1.60 0.16
N GLY A 21 -16.44 -1.70 -1.06
CA GLY A 21 -16.52 -0.58 -2.00
C GLY A 21 -15.15 -0.02 -2.41
N TYR A 22 -15.16 1.16 -3.02
CA TYR A 22 -13.94 1.85 -3.47
C TYR A 22 -14.10 3.37 -3.38
N THR A 23 -13.03 4.13 -3.54
CA THR A 23 -13.09 5.59 -3.51
C THR A 23 -12.82 6.17 -4.89
N LYS A 24 -13.59 7.18 -5.27
CA LYS A 24 -13.39 7.95 -6.49
C LYS A 24 -13.06 9.39 -6.16
N LYS A 25 -12.03 9.94 -6.83
CA LYS A 25 -11.55 11.31 -6.58
C LYS A 25 -12.68 12.31 -6.82
N GLY A 26 -12.98 13.12 -5.81
CA GLY A 26 -14.03 14.14 -5.87
C GLY A 26 -15.46 13.62 -5.63
N GLU A 27 -15.65 12.31 -5.60
CA GLU A 27 -16.97 11.67 -5.39
C GLU A 27 -17.05 10.91 -4.07
N GLY A 28 -15.90 10.64 -3.44
CA GLY A 28 -15.83 9.94 -2.16
C GLY A 28 -16.04 8.44 -2.32
N TYR A 29 -16.57 7.82 -1.26
CA TYR A 29 -16.75 6.38 -1.16
C TYR A 29 -17.94 5.90 -2.02
N GLN A 30 -17.74 4.82 -2.75
CA GLN A 30 -18.68 4.20 -3.67
C GLN A 30 -18.92 2.74 -3.28
N PRO A 31 -20.12 2.19 -3.56
CA PRO A 31 -20.37 0.75 -3.40
C PRO A 31 -19.51 -0.08 -4.36
N PRO A 32 -19.41 -1.41 -4.14
CA PRO A 32 -18.73 -2.31 -5.06
C PRO A 32 -19.33 -2.26 -6.48
N ASP A 33 -18.48 -2.23 -7.51
CA ASP A 33 -18.86 -2.13 -8.92
C ASP A 33 -17.94 -3.00 -9.81
N SER A 34 -18.47 -4.11 -10.32
CA SER A 34 -17.74 -5.04 -11.20
C SER A 34 -17.47 -4.47 -12.59
N ASP A 35 -18.38 -3.66 -13.14
CA ASP A 35 -18.24 -3.14 -14.49
C ASP A 35 -17.12 -2.10 -14.56
N THR A 36 -17.00 -1.27 -13.51
CA THR A 36 -15.89 -0.34 -13.35
C THR A 36 -14.57 -1.08 -13.10
N ALA A 37 -14.57 -2.19 -12.34
CA ALA A 37 -13.37 -3.01 -12.15
C ALA A 37 -12.88 -3.62 -13.47
N ASP A 38 -13.78 -4.18 -14.28
CA ASP A 38 -13.45 -4.69 -15.61
C ASP A 38 -12.91 -3.58 -16.54
N GLN A 39 -13.45 -2.36 -16.43
CA GLN A 39 -12.92 -1.21 -17.16
C GLN A 39 -11.50 -0.86 -16.70
N TYR A 40 -11.22 -0.89 -15.40
CA TYR A 40 -9.88 -0.63 -14.86
C TYR A 40 -8.88 -1.68 -15.34
N ASP A 41 -9.29 -2.95 -15.36
CA ASP A 41 -8.48 -4.06 -15.84
C ASP A 41 -8.13 -3.91 -17.33
N ARG A 42 -9.09 -3.53 -18.17
CA ARG A 42 -8.84 -3.25 -19.60
C ARG A 42 -7.92 -2.04 -19.84
N ASN A 43 -7.99 -1.05 -18.95
CA ASN A 43 -7.20 0.18 -19.06
C ASN A 43 -5.82 0.09 -18.38
N ALA A 44 -5.55 -1.00 -17.65
CA ALA A 44 -4.31 -1.19 -16.94
C ALA A 44 -3.13 -1.25 -17.92
N LYS A 45 -2.10 -0.47 -17.64
CA LYS A 45 -0.86 -0.42 -18.45
C LYS A 45 0.21 -1.39 -17.96
N GLN A 46 -0.01 -1.96 -16.77
CA GLN A 46 0.95 -2.78 -16.04
C GLN A 46 0.19 -3.92 -15.37
N ASP A 47 0.93 -4.99 -15.11
CA ASP A 47 0.42 -6.11 -14.33
C ASP A 47 0.21 -5.70 -12.87
N ARG A 48 -0.69 -6.42 -12.21
CA ARG A 48 -0.94 -6.26 -10.78
C ARG A 48 0.35 -6.54 -10.01
N VAL A 49 0.66 -5.67 -9.05
CA VAL A 49 1.78 -5.89 -8.13
C VAL A 49 1.28 -6.73 -6.96
N LEU A 50 2.05 -7.76 -6.62
CA LEU A 50 1.82 -8.60 -5.45
C LEU A 50 2.95 -8.37 -4.45
N PHE A 51 2.61 -8.05 -3.21
CA PHE A 51 3.56 -8.09 -2.10
C PHE A 51 3.35 -9.40 -1.35
N ASP A 52 4.01 -10.45 -1.80
CA ASP A 52 4.04 -11.69 -1.04
C ASP A 52 4.83 -11.52 0.26
N ASP A 53 4.74 -12.51 1.15
CA ASP A 53 5.42 -12.50 2.45
C ASP A 53 6.93 -12.21 2.35
N ALA A 54 7.59 -12.67 1.28
CA ALA A 54 9.02 -12.47 1.10
C ALA A 54 9.33 -11.01 0.74
N VAL A 55 8.58 -10.44 -0.20
CA VAL A 55 8.69 -9.03 -0.59
C VAL A 55 8.34 -8.11 0.57
N GLN A 56 7.25 -8.40 1.29
CA GLN A 56 6.87 -7.65 2.49
C GLN A 56 8.02 -7.59 3.50
N ARG A 57 8.56 -8.74 3.92
CA ARG A 57 9.70 -8.78 4.85
C ARG A 57 10.91 -8.03 4.32
N ALA A 58 11.24 -8.19 3.04
CA ALA A 58 12.36 -7.49 2.42
C ALA A 58 12.20 -5.98 2.51
N ILE A 59 10.99 -5.43 2.29
CA ILE A 59 10.78 -3.99 2.39
C ILE A 59 11.00 -3.47 3.81
N VAL A 60 10.54 -4.19 4.85
CA VAL A 60 10.78 -3.77 6.24
C VAL A 60 12.27 -3.78 6.58
N VAL A 61 12.99 -4.84 6.17
CA VAL A 61 14.43 -4.93 6.37
C VAL A 61 15.15 -3.77 5.65
N PHE A 62 14.82 -3.50 4.39
CA PHE A 62 15.41 -2.40 3.66
C PHE A 62 15.07 -1.02 4.26
N ALA A 63 13.84 -0.82 4.72
CA ALA A 63 13.44 0.42 5.38
C ALA A 63 14.23 0.64 6.68
N HIS A 64 14.45 -0.43 7.45
CA HIS A 64 15.30 -0.39 8.64
C HIS A 64 16.75 -0.04 8.29
N ASP A 65 17.35 -0.74 7.32
CA ASP A 65 18.75 -0.54 6.93
C ASP A 65 19.02 0.87 6.40
N ILE A 66 18.08 1.43 5.62
CA ILE A 66 18.14 2.81 5.16
C ILE A 66 18.06 3.78 6.34
N CYS A 67 17.14 3.55 7.29
CA CYS A 67 17.04 4.42 8.47
C CYS A 67 18.34 4.42 9.28
N GLU A 68 18.91 3.25 9.58
CA GLU A 68 20.19 3.13 10.29
C GLU A 68 21.33 3.83 9.53
N THR A 69 21.42 3.62 8.21
CA THR A 69 22.47 4.23 7.38
C THR A 69 22.35 5.76 7.33
N GLU A 70 21.13 6.29 7.35
CA GLU A 70 20.86 7.72 7.31
C GLU A 70 20.81 8.39 8.70
N GLY A 71 21.07 7.64 9.79
CA GLY A 71 20.97 8.16 11.16
C GLY A 71 19.55 8.54 11.57
N ARG A 72 18.54 7.90 10.98
CA ARG A 72 17.12 8.08 11.24
C ARG A 72 16.59 6.90 12.05
N LYS A 73 15.46 7.10 12.73
CA LYS A 73 14.83 6.03 13.51
C LYS A 73 13.57 5.51 12.83
N LEU A 74 13.54 4.22 12.53
CA LEU A 74 12.31 3.52 12.15
C LEU A 74 11.48 3.28 13.41
N GLU A 75 10.30 3.90 13.52
CA GLU A 75 9.46 3.78 14.72
C GLU A 75 8.55 2.57 14.67
N ALA A 76 7.96 2.33 13.51
CA ALA A 76 7.08 1.20 13.27
C ALA A 76 7.01 0.87 11.77
N ALA A 77 6.79 -0.40 11.46
CA ALA A 77 6.40 -0.84 10.13
C ALA A 77 5.41 -2.00 10.27
N GLY A 78 4.44 -2.07 9.37
CA GLY A 78 3.41 -3.10 9.39
C GLY A 78 2.74 -3.29 8.05
N PHE A 79 2.06 -4.42 7.89
CA PHE A 79 1.28 -4.74 6.70
C PHE A 79 -0.19 -4.77 7.09
N ASP A 80 -1.05 -4.16 6.28
CA ASP A 80 -2.49 -4.26 6.45
C ASP A 80 -3.03 -5.33 5.49
N PRO A 81 -3.61 -6.43 6.03
CA PRO A 81 -4.20 -7.46 5.19
C PRO A 81 -5.43 -6.98 4.43
N THR A 82 -6.05 -5.84 4.77
CA THR A 82 -7.32 -5.40 4.17
C THR A 82 -7.29 -5.21 2.65
N HIS A 83 -6.10 -5.15 2.04
CA HIS A 83 -5.87 -5.21 0.60
C HIS A 83 -5.62 -6.67 0.16
N THR A 84 -6.50 -7.58 0.60
CA THR A 84 -6.31 -9.05 0.58
C THR A 84 -6.27 -9.68 -0.82
N ARG A 85 -6.71 -8.99 -1.88
CA ARG A 85 -6.77 -9.61 -3.22
C ARG A 85 -5.37 -9.89 -3.80
N SER A 86 -4.32 -9.35 -3.19
CA SER A 86 -2.96 -9.39 -3.76
C SER A 86 -1.78 -9.18 -2.82
N GLY A 87 -1.94 -9.31 -1.51
CA GLY A 87 -0.81 -9.26 -0.58
C GLY A 87 -0.64 -7.96 0.19
N GLY A 88 -1.72 -7.25 0.49
CA GLY A 88 -1.73 -6.21 1.52
C GLY A 88 -1.15 -4.85 1.09
N SER A 89 -1.37 -3.84 1.93
CA SER A 89 -0.65 -2.56 1.88
C SER A 89 0.47 -2.56 2.91
N LEU A 90 1.51 -1.77 2.67
CA LEU A 90 2.59 -1.57 3.63
C LEU A 90 2.49 -0.18 4.24
N ASP A 91 2.49 -0.13 5.57
CA ASP A 91 2.49 1.10 6.35
C ASP A 91 3.81 1.23 7.12
N VAL A 92 4.55 2.30 6.86
CA VAL A 92 5.87 2.56 7.45
C VAL A 92 5.85 3.91 8.16
N THR A 93 6.25 3.91 9.43
CA THR A 93 6.35 5.12 10.26
C THR A 93 7.81 5.39 10.59
N VAL A 94 8.34 6.49 10.06
CA VAL A 94 9.72 6.91 10.26
C VAL A 94 9.75 8.19 11.08
N ARG A 95 10.63 8.23 12.07
CA ARG A 95 10.97 9.43 12.81
C ARG A 95 12.22 10.06 12.18
N LEU A 96 12.07 11.29 11.73
CA LEU A 96 13.19 12.10 11.24
C LEU A 96 13.68 12.95 12.41
N ASP A 97 14.73 12.47 13.07
CA ASP A 97 15.50 13.29 14.01
C ASP A 97 16.53 14.07 13.16
N LYS A 98 16.67 15.37 13.45
CA LYS A 98 17.74 16.20 12.89
C LYS A 98 18.97 16.08 13.75
#